data_AF-A0A956F4K2-F1
#
_entry.id   AF-A0A956F4K2-F1
#
_cell.length_a   1.000
_cell.length_b   1.000
_cell.length_c   1.000
_cell.angle_alpha   90.00
_cell.angle_beta   90.00
_cell.angle_gamma   90.00
#
_symmetry.space_group_name_H-M   'P 1'
#
loop_
_entity.id
_entity.type
_entity.pdbx_description
1 polymer ?
#
loop_
_entity_poly.entity_id
_entity_poly.type
_entity_poly.pdbx_seq_one_letter_code
_entity_poly.pdbx_strand_id
1 'polypeptide(L)'
;MGLALASGACVDGSPTFDTNDGSSSGASSSTGPIVEDVTGPPPPPETTGTTSPGTTTVATTPVDTTATEGSSTGVPGCEGDCPEHPLDVVFVIDNSATMGNPQRRLALAAEALLDQLALLEASHGVVLDLHLMVTTTDFGNPLCTPFQPAGYEPARGAPIYTPCTDRLQDFTSITGSSTVPEACTDACPLGLGPTDPYVAVVGGEDNVPAGTALQALQCLLPQGINGCGFESSLENMLQALNPSAAWNAGPAPFLRSGADLAIVLLTDEGDCSVQDYSVMEDPAFMNVNPDTGAPQATSAVCWNAGVSCDGPDGMGVYTNCVSNGTQGLQPTSRYIDYLLGELVGSQGKDVMMLTIVGVPGVVQHSLEPPFEPTVGGVADLVIHDWVDGPIPGGEITPDEWAMGVTAADKTFALGIGPGCTGLSMGGPITQGQPPPRIREVCEALDEQGGVHCCMESVCDDDLGPSMTCLRGMIETAI
;
A
#
# COMPACT_ATOMS: atom_id res chain seq x y z
N MET A 1 -21.92 -21.88 28.69
CA MET A 1 -20.51 -22.19 28.39
C MET A 1 -20.23 -21.58 27.02
N GLY A 2 -20.00 -20.27 27.00
CA GLY A 2 -19.63 -19.52 25.80
C GLY A 2 -18.19 -19.06 26.02
N LEU A 3 -17.32 -19.45 25.10
CA LEU A 3 -15.89 -19.18 25.12
C LEU A 3 -15.68 -17.80 24.48
N ALA A 4 -15.14 -16.84 25.24
CA ALA A 4 -14.71 -15.55 24.70
C ALA A 4 -13.36 -15.77 24.01
N LEU A 5 -13.34 -15.70 22.69
CA LEU A 5 -12.13 -15.61 21.87
C LEU A 5 -11.68 -14.15 21.92
N ALA A 6 -10.58 -13.88 22.62
CA ALA A 6 -9.98 -12.56 22.69
C ALA A 6 -9.28 -12.24 21.36
N SER A 7 -9.50 -11.03 20.86
CA SER A 7 -9.03 -10.43 19.61
C SER A 7 -7.53 -10.07 19.63
N GLY A 8 -6.65 -11.07 19.74
CA GLY A 8 -5.19 -10.87 19.81
C GLY A 8 -4.53 -10.36 18.54
N ALA A 9 -5.18 -10.51 17.38
CA ALA A 9 -4.67 -10.03 16.10
C ALA A 9 -5.02 -8.56 15.78
N CYS A 10 -5.80 -7.92 16.64
CA CYS A 10 -6.18 -6.50 16.52
C CYS A 10 -5.94 -5.79 17.86
N VAL A 11 -4.81 -6.09 18.52
CA VAL A 11 -4.45 -5.44 19.79
C VAL A 11 -3.87 -4.08 19.49
N ASP A 12 -4.76 -3.09 19.35
CA ASP A 12 -4.49 -1.78 19.95
C ASP A 12 -4.58 -1.97 21.46
N GLY A 13 -3.55 -1.55 22.21
CA GLY A 13 -3.42 -1.78 23.65
C GLY A 13 -4.53 -1.16 24.49
N SER A 14 -5.68 -1.84 24.64
CA SER A 14 -6.76 -1.41 25.55
C SER A 14 -7.62 -2.59 26.02
N PRO A 15 -7.55 -3.01 27.30
CA PRO A 15 -8.57 -3.87 27.89
C PRO A 15 -9.67 -3.00 28.52
N THR A 16 -10.87 -3.02 27.95
CA THR A 16 -12.06 -2.48 28.60
C THR A 16 -12.55 -3.41 29.71
N PHE A 17 -12.64 -2.89 30.94
CA PHE A 17 -13.26 -3.57 32.08
C PHE A 17 -14.79 -3.58 31.96
N ASP A 18 -15.38 -4.77 31.91
CA ASP A 18 -16.82 -4.99 32.06
C ASP A 18 -17.26 -4.75 33.52
N THR A 19 -18.19 -3.82 33.72
CA THR A 19 -19.01 -3.77 34.94
C THR A 19 -20.42 -4.26 34.64
N ASN A 20 -20.78 -5.36 35.30
CA ASN A 20 -22.11 -5.96 35.40
C ASN A 20 -23.23 -4.96 35.75
N ASP A 21 -24.36 -5.11 35.05
CA ASP A 21 -25.76 -5.09 35.51
C ASP A 21 -26.60 -5.53 34.28
N GLY A 22 -27.57 -6.44 34.25
CA GLY A 22 -28.45 -7.03 35.25
C GLY A 22 -29.88 -7.07 34.64
N SER A 23 -30.41 -8.28 34.33
CA SER A 23 -31.81 -8.59 33.94
C SER A 23 -32.33 -8.07 32.57
N SER A 24 -33.23 -8.73 31.83
CA SER A 24 -33.93 -10.02 31.91
C SER A 24 -34.75 -10.28 30.63
N SER A 25 -34.90 -11.55 30.28
CA SER A 25 -36.11 -12.24 29.74
C SER A 25 -36.61 -12.07 28.29
N GLY A 26 -36.83 -13.23 27.64
CA GLY A 26 -37.94 -13.51 26.69
C GLY A 26 -37.50 -13.83 25.25
N ALA A 27 -37.06 -15.05 24.90
CA ALA A 27 -37.84 -16.26 24.59
C ALA A 27 -38.64 -16.25 23.26
N SER A 28 -38.24 -17.17 22.36
CA SER A 28 -39.08 -18.02 21.48
C SER A 28 -39.74 -17.36 20.24
N SER A 29 -39.98 -17.99 19.08
CA SER A 29 -39.50 -19.17 18.34
C SER A 29 -40.31 -19.18 17.01
N SER A 30 -39.77 -19.84 15.96
CA SER A 30 -40.51 -20.47 14.84
C SER A 30 -41.26 -19.50 13.88
N THR A 31 -41.32 -19.65 12.56
CA THR A 31 -41.59 -20.81 11.69
C THR A 31 -41.28 -20.40 10.23
N GLY A 32 -40.68 -21.27 9.42
CA GLY A 32 -40.86 -21.24 7.94
C GLY A 32 -42.13 -22.01 7.53
N PRO A 33 -42.33 -22.46 6.27
CA PRO A 33 -41.60 -22.21 5.00
C PRO A 33 -42.58 -22.00 3.79
N ILE A 34 -42.10 -22.25 2.54
CA ILE A 34 -42.80 -22.63 1.26
C ILE A 34 -42.87 -21.50 0.19
N VAL A 35 -42.57 -21.61 -1.13
CA VAL A 35 -42.04 -22.61 -2.11
C VAL A 35 -41.85 -21.88 -3.49
N GLU A 36 -40.85 -22.32 -4.29
CA GLU A 36 -40.65 -22.31 -5.79
C GLU A 36 -40.99 -21.07 -6.67
N ASP A 37 -40.50 -20.84 -7.89
CA ASP A 37 -39.32 -21.14 -8.76
C ASP A 37 -39.70 -20.55 -10.16
N VAL A 38 -38.72 -20.38 -11.07
CA VAL A 38 -38.82 -20.40 -12.55
C VAL A 38 -38.88 -19.07 -13.37
N THR A 39 -37.76 -18.81 -14.07
CA THR A 39 -37.52 -18.27 -15.45
C THR A 39 -37.51 -16.76 -15.80
N GLY A 40 -36.32 -16.26 -16.18
CA GLY A 40 -35.87 -16.06 -17.59
C GLY A 40 -36.48 -14.92 -18.46
N PRO A 41 -35.66 -14.05 -19.11
CA PRO A 41 -36.12 -12.84 -19.83
C PRO A 41 -36.21 -12.98 -21.37
N PRO A 42 -36.95 -12.07 -22.06
CA PRO A 42 -36.81 -11.85 -23.51
C PRO A 42 -36.50 -10.37 -23.94
N PRO A 43 -36.16 -10.12 -25.23
CA PRO A 43 -35.11 -9.19 -25.71
C PRO A 43 -35.62 -7.87 -26.38
N PRO A 44 -34.75 -6.98 -26.95
CA PRO A 44 -35.15 -5.69 -27.51
C PRO A 44 -35.31 -5.70 -29.06
N PRO A 45 -36.00 -4.69 -29.65
CA PRO A 45 -35.86 -4.33 -31.07
C PRO A 45 -35.34 -2.88 -31.23
N GLU A 46 -34.23 -2.65 -31.94
CA GLU A 46 -34.03 -2.50 -33.40
C GLU A 46 -34.20 -1.07 -33.95
N THR A 47 -33.13 -0.66 -34.64
CA THR A 47 -32.85 0.57 -35.37
C THR A 47 -33.60 0.69 -36.69
N THR A 48 -33.98 1.90 -37.07
CA THR A 48 -34.30 2.25 -38.46
C THR A 48 -33.63 3.57 -38.86
N GLY A 49 -32.73 3.49 -39.84
CA GLY A 49 -32.22 4.64 -40.58
C GLY A 49 -33.16 5.03 -41.73
N THR A 50 -33.09 6.28 -42.18
CA THR A 50 -33.50 6.69 -43.53
C THR A 50 -32.71 7.93 -43.96
N THR A 51 -32.29 7.90 -45.22
CA THR A 51 -31.38 8.77 -45.98
C THR A 51 -32.04 9.96 -46.70
N SER A 52 -31.26 11.05 -46.86
CA SER A 52 -31.13 11.97 -48.02
C SER A 52 -32.28 12.94 -48.41
N PRO A 53 -32.04 13.93 -49.33
CA PRO A 53 -30.89 14.86 -49.49
C PRO A 53 -31.30 16.33 -49.87
N GLY A 54 -30.33 17.25 -49.83
CA GLY A 54 -30.14 18.29 -50.88
C GLY A 54 -30.47 19.76 -50.55
N THR A 55 -29.47 20.65 -50.69
CA THR A 55 -29.38 21.71 -51.73
C THR A 55 -28.57 22.94 -51.29
N THR A 56 -27.42 23.09 -51.94
CA THR A 56 -26.65 24.27 -52.41
C THR A 56 -27.11 25.69 -52.05
N THR A 57 -26.16 26.51 -51.58
CA THR A 57 -25.87 27.85 -52.15
C THR A 57 -24.44 28.30 -51.82
N VAL A 58 -23.79 28.88 -52.83
CA VAL A 58 -22.43 29.44 -52.84
C VAL A 58 -22.51 30.94 -52.54
N ALA A 59 -21.59 31.47 -51.71
CA ALA A 59 -21.24 32.89 -51.70
C ALA A 59 -19.79 33.12 -51.21
N THR A 60 -18.92 33.46 -52.16
CA THR A 60 -17.84 34.46 -52.16
C THR A 60 -17.11 34.86 -50.85
N THR A 61 -15.79 34.68 -50.89
CA THR A 61 -14.71 35.16 -49.99
C THR A 61 -14.72 36.67 -49.71
N PRO A 62 -14.11 37.11 -48.59
CA PRO A 62 -12.72 37.58 -48.65
C PRO A 62 -11.84 37.09 -47.49
N VAL A 63 -10.54 37.09 -47.77
CA VAL A 63 -9.40 36.84 -46.88
C VAL A 63 -9.45 37.79 -45.67
N ASP A 64 -9.38 37.22 -44.46
CA ASP A 64 -8.83 37.92 -43.30
C ASP A 64 -7.89 36.97 -42.54
N THR A 65 -6.68 37.46 -42.34
CA THR A 65 -5.57 36.86 -41.60
C THR A 65 -5.70 37.28 -40.14
N THR A 66 -5.82 36.33 -39.21
CA THR A 66 -5.19 36.35 -37.86
C THR A 66 -5.80 35.30 -36.92
N ALA A 67 -4.92 34.68 -36.11
CA ALA A 67 -5.17 33.70 -35.04
C ALA A 67 -5.66 32.32 -35.54
N THR A 68 -5.04 31.20 -35.14
CA THR A 68 -4.79 30.85 -33.74
C THR A 68 -3.46 30.11 -33.65
N GLU A 69 -2.49 30.64 -32.89
CA GLU A 69 -1.42 29.82 -32.35
C GLU A 69 -2.06 28.82 -31.39
N GLY A 70 -1.97 27.54 -31.73
CA GLY A 70 -2.17 26.47 -30.77
C GLY A 70 -1.09 26.63 -29.71
N SER A 71 -1.48 27.05 -28.52
CA SER A 71 -0.64 27.00 -27.34
C SER A 71 -0.42 25.53 -27.01
N SER A 72 0.58 24.91 -27.62
CA SER A 72 1.19 23.71 -27.03
C SER A 72 1.73 24.16 -25.69
N THR A 73 1.16 23.65 -24.60
CA THR A 73 1.82 23.58 -23.31
C THR A 73 3.00 22.63 -23.46
N GLY A 74 4.03 23.07 -24.18
CA GLY A 74 5.27 22.32 -24.35
C GLY A 74 5.99 22.27 -23.02
N VAL A 75 6.48 21.08 -22.66
CA VAL A 75 7.42 20.88 -21.57
C VAL A 75 8.60 21.85 -21.78
N PRO A 76 8.92 22.74 -20.81
CA PRO A 76 10.10 23.59 -20.92
C PRO A 76 11.36 22.72 -21.01
N GLY A 77 11.94 22.61 -22.22
CA GLY A 77 13.06 21.69 -22.48
C GLY A 77 12.91 20.92 -23.80
N CYS A 78 11.69 20.76 -24.31
CA CYS A 78 11.40 20.19 -25.61
C CYS A 78 10.72 21.22 -26.54
N GLU A 79 11.37 21.55 -27.66
CA GLU A 79 10.68 22.17 -28.81
C GLU A 79 10.45 21.08 -29.89
N GLY A 80 9.35 20.31 -29.81
CA GLY A 80 9.01 19.24 -30.78
C GLY A 80 8.20 18.06 -30.21
N ASP A 81 8.15 16.93 -30.93
CA ASP A 81 7.70 15.61 -30.43
C ASP A 81 8.81 15.06 -29.51
N CYS A 82 8.66 15.18 -28.17
CA CYS A 82 9.52 14.43 -27.25
C CYS A 82 9.20 12.94 -27.37
N PRO A 83 10.18 12.03 -27.17
CA PRO A 83 9.86 10.62 -26.97
C PRO A 83 8.95 10.46 -25.74
N GLU A 84 7.90 9.66 -25.90
CA GLU A 84 7.04 9.22 -24.80
C GLU A 84 7.71 8.05 -24.07
N HIS A 85 7.75 8.13 -22.74
CA HIS A 85 8.26 7.08 -21.85
C HIS A 85 7.09 6.58 -21.00
N PRO A 86 6.46 5.46 -21.38
CA PRO A 86 5.35 4.91 -20.62
C PRO A 86 5.84 4.28 -19.30
N LEU A 87 5.25 4.71 -18.19
CA LEU A 87 5.58 4.26 -16.84
C LEU A 87 4.31 3.91 -16.06
N ASP A 88 4.25 2.69 -15.56
CA ASP A 88 3.21 2.23 -14.64
C ASP A 88 3.73 2.33 -13.20
N VAL A 89 2.93 2.88 -12.29
CA VAL A 89 3.27 3.04 -10.88
C VAL A 89 2.16 2.44 -10.02
N VAL A 90 2.50 1.47 -9.17
CA VAL A 90 1.56 0.87 -8.23
C VAL A 90 1.95 1.21 -6.80
N PHE A 91 1.02 1.81 -6.05
CA PHE A 91 1.12 1.98 -4.61
C PHE A 91 0.36 0.86 -3.91
N VAL A 92 1.07 0.09 -3.08
CA VAL A 92 0.47 -0.92 -2.21
C VAL A 92 0.65 -0.44 -0.77
N ILE A 93 -0.44 -0.01 -0.17
CA ILE A 93 -0.44 0.77 1.06
C ILE A 93 -1.09 -0.03 2.17
N ASP A 94 -0.36 -0.20 3.25
CA ASP A 94 -0.86 -0.80 4.47
C ASP A 94 -1.98 0.02 5.08
N ASN A 95 -3.09 -0.65 5.35
CA ASN A 95 -4.31 -0.07 5.89
C ASN A 95 -4.65 -0.61 7.29
N SER A 96 -3.66 -1.10 8.02
CA SER A 96 -3.74 -1.46 9.44
C SER A 96 -3.93 -0.23 10.34
N ALA A 97 -4.21 -0.46 11.62
CA ALA A 97 -4.61 0.57 12.58
C ALA A 97 -3.57 1.69 12.78
N THR A 98 -2.27 1.37 12.68
CA THR A 98 -1.15 2.29 12.94
C THR A 98 -0.79 3.17 11.74
N MET A 99 -1.32 2.85 10.56
CA MET A 99 -0.90 3.45 9.29
C MET A 99 -1.47 4.83 8.99
N GLY A 100 -2.32 5.40 9.85
CA GLY A 100 -2.92 6.72 9.63
C GLY A 100 -1.89 7.82 9.38
N ASN A 101 -0.83 7.89 10.20
CA ASN A 101 0.20 8.94 10.05
C ASN A 101 1.17 8.69 8.88
N PRO A 102 1.71 7.48 8.69
CA PRO A 102 2.51 7.19 7.50
C PRO A 102 1.75 7.47 6.18
N GLN A 103 0.48 7.06 6.07
CA GLN A 103 -0.34 7.37 4.90
C GLN A 103 -0.52 8.88 4.69
N ARG A 104 -0.76 9.64 5.77
CA ARG A 104 -0.86 11.11 5.72
C ARG A 104 0.43 11.74 5.20
N ARG A 105 1.61 11.30 5.68
CA ARG A 105 2.91 11.79 5.21
C ARG A 105 3.11 11.48 3.72
N LEU A 106 2.74 10.28 3.26
CA LEU A 106 2.85 9.89 1.86
C LEU A 106 1.93 10.75 0.98
N ALA A 107 0.69 10.98 1.40
CA ALA A 107 -0.27 11.81 0.67
C ALA A 107 0.20 13.27 0.56
N LEU A 108 0.83 13.81 1.60
CA LEU A 108 1.44 15.15 1.58
C LEU A 108 2.70 15.21 0.71
N ALA A 109 3.45 14.10 0.58
CA ALA A 109 4.62 14.00 -0.29
C ALA A 109 4.27 13.82 -1.78
N ALA A 110 3.00 13.59 -2.13
CA ALA A 110 2.56 13.41 -3.51
C ALA A 110 2.88 14.61 -4.43
N GLU A 111 2.84 15.84 -3.88
CA GLU A 111 3.24 17.05 -4.60
C GLU A 111 4.73 16.99 -4.99
N ALA A 112 5.59 16.58 -4.05
CA ALA A 112 7.02 16.42 -4.31
C ALA A 112 7.30 15.35 -5.37
N LEU A 113 6.54 14.24 -5.39
CA LEU A 113 6.66 13.22 -6.42
C LEU A 113 6.37 13.79 -7.82
N LEU A 114 5.25 14.48 -8.00
CA LEU A 114 4.89 14.98 -9.33
C LEU A 114 5.78 16.13 -9.80
N ASP A 115 6.21 17.01 -8.89
CA ASP A 115 7.23 18.02 -9.20
C ASP A 115 8.53 17.36 -9.66
N GLN A 116 8.92 16.26 -9.04
CA GLN A 116 10.11 15.50 -9.40
C GLN A 116 9.99 14.80 -10.76
N LEU A 117 8.82 14.25 -11.09
CA LEU A 117 8.58 13.68 -12.43
C LEU A 117 8.59 14.77 -13.51
N ALA A 118 7.97 15.93 -13.25
CA ALA A 118 8.02 17.06 -14.17
C ALA A 118 9.46 17.60 -14.38
N LEU A 119 10.29 17.56 -13.34
CA LEU A 119 11.71 17.88 -13.46
C LEU A 119 12.47 16.86 -14.32
N LEU A 120 12.13 15.57 -14.25
CA LEU A 120 12.71 14.55 -15.12
C LEU A 120 12.37 14.82 -16.59
N GLU A 121 11.09 15.05 -16.89
CA GLU A 121 10.63 15.40 -18.24
C GLU A 121 11.42 16.58 -18.82
N ALA A 122 11.54 17.66 -18.04
CA ALA A 122 12.27 18.86 -18.44
C ALA A 122 13.78 18.65 -18.63
N SER A 123 14.40 17.83 -17.78
CA SER A 123 15.87 17.63 -17.78
C SER A 123 16.33 16.63 -18.84
N HIS A 124 15.50 15.64 -19.16
CA HIS A 124 15.83 14.57 -20.12
C HIS A 124 15.16 14.77 -21.48
N GLY A 125 14.24 15.75 -21.60
CA GLY A 125 13.53 16.03 -22.85
C GLY A 125 12.60 14.88 -23.24
N VAL A 126 11.91 14.32 -22.25
CA VAL A 126 10.97 13.20 -22.38
C VAL A 126 9.58 13.63 -21.91
N VAL A 127 8.54 12.92 -22.35
CA VAL A 127 7.20 13.04 -21.77
C VAL A 127 6.87 11.71 -21.11
N LEU A 128 6.52 11.75 -19.83
CA LEU A 128 6.10 10.57 -19.09
C LEU A 128 4.61 10.31 -19.36
N ASP A 129 4.32 9.10 -19.84
CA ASP A 129 2.96 8.60 -19.99
C ASP A 129 2.65 7.70 -18.77
N LEU A 130 1.91 8.23 -17.80
CA LEU A 130 1.78 7.64 -16.46
C LEU A 130 0.46 6.90 -16.28
N HIS A 131 0.53 5.69 -15.73
CA HIS A 131 -0.59 5.02 -15.06
C HIS A 131 -0.26 4.87 -13.58
N LEU A 132 -1.10 5.39 -12.68
CA LEU A 132 -0.90 5.36 -11.23
C LEU A 132 -2.07 4.62 -10.57
N MET A 133 -1.79 3.44 -10.02
CA MET A 133 -2.76 2.59 -9.32
C MET A 133 -2.47 2.57 -7.82
N VAL A 134 -3.52 2.57 -7.00
CA VAL A 134 -3.41 2.42 -5.54
C VAL A 134 -4.24 1.21 -5.10
N THR A 135 -3.67 0.38 -4.23
CA THR A 135 -4.32 -0.75 -3.57
C THR A 135 -3.83 -0.88 -2.13
N THR A 136 -4.31 -1.87 -1.38
CA THR A 136 -3.91 -2.11 0.01
C THR A 136 -3.12 -3.39 0.20
N THR A 137 -2.56 -3.60 1.39
CA THR A 137 -1.92 -4.86 1.78
C THR A 137 -2.88 -5.87 2.40
N ASP A 138 -4.18 -5.53 2.59
CA ASP A 138 -5.19 -6.45 3.11
C ASP A 138 -5.65 -7.48 2.06
N PHE A 139 -5.23 -8.73 2.25
CA PHE A 139 -5.63 -9.88 1.41
C PHE A 139 -6.87 -10.64 1.92
N GLY A 140 -7.39 -10.27 3.09
CA GLY A 140 -8.54 -10.89 3.72
C GLY A 140 -8.21 -12.14 4.52
N ASN A 141 -7.30 -12.03 5.50
CA ASN A 141 -7.01 -13.11 6.42
C ASN A 141 -8.29 -13.49 7.21
N PRO A 142 -8.70 -14.79 7.24
CA PRO A 142 -9.92 -15.24 7.90
C PRO A 142 -10.01 -14.89 9.40
N LEU A 143 -8.88 -14.68 10.08
CA LEU A 143 -8.86 -14.29 11.48
C LEU A 143 -9.41 -12.86 11.70
N CYS A 144 -9.35 -12.00 10.69
CA CYS A 144 -9.90 -10.65 10.75
C CYS A 144 -11.39 -10.58 10.37
N THR A 145 -11.90 -11.54 9.59
CA THR A 145 -13.28 -11.54 9.07
C THR A 145 -14.36 -11.30 10.14
N PRO A 146 -14.29 -11.86 11.37
CA PRO A 146 -15.30 -11.59 12.40
C PRO A 146 -15.36 -10.13 12.88
N PHE A 147 -14.30 -9.35 12.67
CA PHE A 147 -14.18 -7.97 13.12
C PHE A 147 -14.42 -6.96 12.00
N GLN A 148 -14.42 -7.41 10.74
CA GLN A 148 -14.61 -6.56 9.58
C GLN A 148 -15.99 -5.88 9.59
N PRO A 149 -16.09 -4.59 9.22
CA PRO A 149 -17.36 -3.91 9.04
C PRO A 149 -18.28 -4.64 8.05
N ALA A 150 -19.59 -4.47 8.20
CA ALA A 150 -20.54 -5.06 7.27
C ALA A 150 -20.32 -4.54 5.83
N GLY A 151 -20.09 -5.46 4.90
CA GLY A 151 -19.81 -5.13 3.50
C GLY A 151 -18.37 -4.74 3.20
N TYR A 152 -17.46 -4.91 4.16
CA TYR A 152 -16.02 -4.76 3.93
C TYR A 152 -15.52 -5.86 2.99
N GLU A 153 -14.82 -5.45 1.93
CA GLU A 153 -14.17 -6.36 0.98
C GLU A 153 -12.68 -5.99 0.92
N PRO A 154 -11.78 -6.89 1.33
CA PRO A 154 -10.34 -6.70 1.19
C PRO A 154 -9.96 -6.48 -0.27
N ALA A 155 -9.00 -5.58 -0.53
CA ALA A 155 -8.65 -5.19 -1.89
C ALA A 155 -8.10 -6.36 -2.70
N ARG A 156 -7.26 -7.22 -2.11
CA ARG A 156 -6.63 -8.37 -2.81
C ARG A 156 -5.93 -7.94 -4.11
N GLY A 157 -5.22 -6.82 -4.05
CA GLY A 157 -4.55 -6.18 -5.19
C GLY A 157 -5.47 -5.40 -6.13
N ALA A 158 -6.79 -5.35 -5.90
CA ALA A 158 -7.70 -4.54 -6.70
C ALA A 158 -7.51 -3.04 -6.45
N PRO A 159 -7.70 -2.20 -7.48
CA PRO A 159 -7.53 -0.77 -7.34
C PRO A 159 -8.62 -0.15 -6.45
N ILE A 160 -8.20 0.73 -5.56
CA ILE A 160 -9.09 1.62 -4.80
C ILE A 160 -8.93 3.02 -5.38
N TYR A 161 -9.84 3.35 -6.31
CA TYR A 161 -9.85 4.61 -7.07
C TYR A 161 -10.95 5.58 -6.60
N THR A 162 -11.67 5.21 -5.54
CA THR A 162 -12.63 6.10 -4.88
C THR A 162 -11.89 7.03 -3.91
N PRO A 163 -12.13 8.36 -3.96
CA PRO A 163 -11.45 9.31 -3.08
C PRO A 163 -11.70 8.97 -1.61
N CYS A 164 -10.69 9.16 -0.77
CA CYS A 164 -10.75 8.84 0.66
C CYS A 164 -11.90 9.56 1.39
N THR A 165 -12.34 10.72 0.89
CA THR A 165 -13.45 11.51 1.46
C THR A 165 -14.81 10.80 1.34
N ASP A 166 -14.97 9.91 0.37
CA ASP A 166 -16.20 9.12 0.19
C ASP A 166 -16.22 7.88 1.09
N ARG A 167 -15.09 7.61 1.75
CA ARG A 167 -14.86 6.43 2.58
C ARG A 167 -14.20 6.76 3.92
N LEU A 168 -14.58 7.90 4.51
CA LEU A 168 -14.05 8.35 5.80
C LEU A 168 -14.29 7.34 6.94
N GLN A 169 -15.31 6.47 6.82
CA GLN A 169 -15.51 5.38 7.78
C GLN A 169 -14.34 4.39 7.82
N ASP A 170 -13.55 4.30 6.75
CA ASP A 170 -12.39 3.40 6.69
C ASP A 170 -11.23 3.92 7.55
N PHE A 171 -11.28 5.17 8.01
CA PHE A 171 -10.28 5.78 8.90
C PHE A 171 -10.59 5.55 10.39
N THR A 172 -11.37 4.52 10.69
CA THR A 172 -11.57 3.98 12.04
C THR A 172 -11.14 2.53 12.01
N SER A 173 -10.29 2.12 12.96
CA SER A 173 -9.75 0.76 12.96
C SER A 173 -10.83 -0.31 13.04
N ILE A 174 -10.48 -1.53 12.64
CA ILE A 174 -11.39 -2.68 12.59
C ILE A 174 -12.04 -2.99 13.96
N THR A 175 -11.37 -2.62 15.05
CA THR A 175 -11.84 -2.72 16.44
C THR A 175 -12.59 -1.48 16.94
N GLY A 176 -12.51 -0.37 16.20
CA GLY A 176 -13.03 0.94 16.62
C GLY A 176 -12.25 1.60 17.75
N SER A 177 -11.03 1.14 18.04
CA SER A 177 -10.17 1.68 19.11
C SER A 177 -9.46 2.98 18.72
N SER A 178 -9.30 3.22 17.42
CA SER A 178 -8.53 4.34 16.88
C SER A 178 -9.24 4.93 15.65
N THR A 179 -9.18 6.26 15.52
CA THR A 179 -9.84 7.01 14.44
C THR A 179 -8.94 8.16 14.01
N VAL A 180 -8.61 8.25 12.71
CA VAL A 180 -7.66 9.22 12.14
C VAL A 180 -8.14 9.76 10.77
N PRO A 181 -9.34 10.38 10.69
CA PRO A 181 -9.87 10.93 9.43
C PRO A 181 -9.00 12.05 8.86
N GLU A 182 -8.20 12.71 9.69
CA GLU A 182 -7.27 13.76 9.30
C GLU A 182 -6.20 13.25 8.31
N ALA A 183 -5.91 11.95 8.30
CA ALA A 183 -5.04 11.34 7.30
C ALA A 183 -5.57 11.52 5.87
N CYS A 184 -6.90 11.54 5.70
CA CYS A 184 -7.55 11.88 4.45
C CYS A 184 -7.76 13.38 4.30
N THR A 185 -8.41 14.03 5.28
CA THR A 185 -8.93 15.39 5.09
C THR A 185 -7.85 16.46 4.98
N ASP A 186 -6.65 16.20 5.51
CA ASP A 186 -5.53 17.14 5.40
C ASP A 186 -4.93 17.17 3.98
N ALA A 187 -4.95 16.04 3.28
CA ALA A 187 -4.38 15.92 1.93
C ALA A 187 -5.44 16.07 0.82
N CYS A 188 -6.70 15.68 1.07
CA CYS A 188 -7.77 15.61 0.07
C CYS A 188 -8.93 16.59 0.37
N PRO A 189 -8.78 17.89 0.06
CA PRO A 189 -9.83 18.87 0.31
C PRO A 189 -11.00 18.83 -0.68
N LEU A 190 -10.82 18.23 -1.87
CA LEU A 190 -11.78 18.31 -2.97
C LEU A 190 -12.52 17.00 -3.28
N GLY A 191 -12.07 15.85 -2.74
CA GLY A 191 -12.70 14.56 -2.99
C GLY A 191 -12.70 14.17 -4.47
N LEU A 192 -11.51 14.17 -5.10
CA LEU A 192 -11.35 13.93 -6.53
C LEU A 192 -10.81 12.52 -6.79
N GLY A 193 -11.29 11.88 -7.84
CA GLY A 193 -10.84 10.57 -8.28
C GLY A 193 -10.90 10.43 -9.81
N PRO A 194 -10.17 9.46 -10.38
CA PRO A 194 -10.16 9.20 -11.82
C PRO A 194 -11.48 8.59 -12.30
N THR A 195 -11.71 8.65 -13.62
CA THR A 195 -12.83 7.92 -14.26
C THR A 195 -12.57 6.42 -14.42
N ASP A 196 -11.30 6.03 -14.50
CA ASP A 196 -10.86 4.65 -14.66
C ASP A 196 -10.34 4.10 -13.31
N PRO A 197 -10.07 2.78 -13.21
CA PRO A 197 -9.54 2.17 -11.99
C PRO A 197 -8.12 2.61 -11.59
N TYR A 198 -7.54 3.61 -12.25
CA TYR A 198 -6.24 4.19 -11.97
C TYR A 198 -6.21 5.62 -12.55
N VAL A 199 -5.28 6.44 -12.05
CA VAL A 199 -5.04 7.77 -12.62
C VAL A 199 -4.17 7.58 -13.87
N ALA A 200 -4.61 8.09 -15.01
CA ALA A 200 -3.85 8.08 -16.25
C ALA A 200 -3.47 9.52 -16.62
N VAL A 201 -2.21 9.75 -16.98
CA VAL A 201 -1.71 11.02 -17.53
C VAL A 201 -1.05 10.72 -18.87
N VAL A 202 -1.73 11.08 -19.95
CA VAL A 202 -1.33 10.73 -21.34
C VAL A 202 -1.33 12.00 -22.17
N GLY A 203 -0.20 12.30 -22.82
CA GLY A 203 -0.10 13.49 -23.69
C GLY A 203 -0.40 14.81 -22.97
N GLY A 204 -0.15 14.88 -21.66
CA GLY A 204 -0.43 16.05 -20.81
C GLY A 204 -1.90 16.22 -20.39
N GLU A 205 -2.78 15.29 -20.75
CA GLU A 205 -4.16 15.23 -20.26
C GLU A 205 -4.28 14.13 -19.21
N ASP A 206 -5.14 14.34 -18.20
CA ASP A 206 -5.44 13.33 -17.20
C ASP A 206 -6.92 12.90 -17.22
N ASN A 207 -7.19 11.72 -16.68
CA ASN A 207 -8.54 11.15 -16.59
C ASN A 207 -9.27 11.57 -15.29
N VAL A 208 -8.91 12.72 -14.68
CA VAL A 208 -9.50 13.21 -13.43
C VAL A 208 -10.50 14.33 -13.73
N PRO A 209 -11.81 14.06 -13.65
CA PRO A 209 -12.81 15.09 -13.89
C PRO A 209 -12.74 16.19 -12.84
N ALA A 210 -12.77 17.44 -13.28
CA ALA A 210 -12.83 18.62 -12.40
C ALA A 210 -11.61 18.81 -11.47
N GLY A 211 -10.46 18.23 -11.81
CA GLY A 211 -9.24 18.33 -11.03
C GLY A 211 -7.98 18.06 -11.84
N THR A 212 -6.94 17.59 -11.15
CA THR A 212 -5.69 17.12 -11.75
C THR A 212 -5.30 15.75 -11.20
N ALA A 213 -4.40 15.06 -11.89
CA ALA A 213 -3.76 13.83 -11.40
C ALA A 213 -3.19 13.97 -9.98
N LEU A 214 -2.55 15.10 -9.65
CA LEU A 214 -2.05 15.39 -8.30
C LEU A 214 -3.17 15.34 -7.25
N GLN A 215 -4.26 16.05 -7.54
CA GLN A 215 -5.37 16.17 -6.60
C GLN A 215 -6.08 14.84 -6.41
N ALA A 216 -6.21 14.02 -7.47
CA ALA A 216 -6.69 12.66 -7.34
C ALA A 216 -5.72 11.82 -6.49
N LEU A 217 -4.41 11.85 -6.77
CA LEU A 217 -3.43 11.05 -6.03
C LEU A 217 -3.43 11.39 -4.53
N GLN A 218 -3.53 12.67 -4.16
CA GLN A 218 -3.68 13.10 -2.76
C GLN A 218 -4.94 12.53 -2.08
N CYS A 219 -6.00 12.26 -2.87
CA CYS A 219 -7.24 11.63 -2.42
C CYS A 219 -7.20 10.10 -2.47
N LEU A 220 -6.28 9.52 -3.22
CA LEU A 220 -6.13 8.07 -3.35
C LEU A 220 -5.05 7.51 -2.44
N LEU A 221 -3.99 8.23 -2.07
CA LEU A 221 -2.94 7.64 -1.21
C LEU A 221 -3.43 7.29 0.22
N PRO A 222 -4.30 8.09 0.88
CA PRO A 222 -4.91 7.67 2.14
C PRO A 222 -5.88 6.50 1.92
N GLN A 223 -5.55 5.31 2.41
CA GLN A 223 -6.34 4.08 2.22
C GLN A 223 -7.28 3.75 3.39
N GLY A 224 -7.11 4.38 4.55
CA GLY A 224 -7.84 4.03 5.77
C GLY A 224 -7.02 3.15 6.70
N ILE A 225 -7.55 2.87 7.88
CA ILE A 225 -6.89 2.12 8.96
C ILE A 225 -7.72 0.93 9.47
N ASN A 226 -8.74 0.54 8.70
CA ASN A 226 -9.70 -0.53 9.02
C ASN A 226 -9.32 -1.91 8.46
N GLY A 227 -8.11 -2.04 7.93
CA GLY A 227 -7.54 -3.27 7.41
C GLY A 227 -7.17 -4.28 8.47
N CYS A 228 -6.87 -5.48 8.00
CA CYS A 228 -6.40 -6.58 8.82
C CYS A 228 -4.90 -6.48 9.11
N GLY A 229 -4.48 -6.43 10.38
CA GLY A 229 -3.06 -6.44 10.78
C GLY A 229 -2.29 -7.75 10.50
N PHE A 230 -2.75 -8.57 9.56
CA PHE A 230 -1.97 -9.65 8.94
C PHE A 230 -1.63 -9.21 7.51
N GLU A 231 -0.79 -8.20 7.40
CA GLU A 231 -0.63 -7.46 6.15
C GLU A 231 0.17 -8.26 5.11
N SER A 232 -0.39 -8.43 3.91
CA SER A 232 0.16 -9.29 2.85
C SER A 232 0.70 -8.45 1.70
N SER A 233 1.72 -7.63 1.96
CA SER A 233 2.22 -6.63 1.01
C SER A 233 2.69 -7.24 -0.30
N LEU A 234 3.45 -8.34 -0.25
CA LEU A 234 3.99 -8.98 -1.45
C LEU A 234 2.92 -9.69 -2.28
N GLU A 235 1.94 -10.34 -1.65
CA GLU A 235 0.84 -10.97 -2.40
C GLU A 235 -0.09 -9.94 -3.04
N ASN A 236 -0.40 -8.84 -2.35
CA ASN A 236 -1.21 -7.77 -2.96
C ASN A 236 -0.48 -7.07 -4.10
N MET A 237 0.83 -6.85 -3.97
CA MET A 237 1.68 -6.40 -5.09
C MET A 237 1.55 -7.33 -6.29
N LEU A 238 1.72 -8.65 -6.08
CA LEU A 238 1.61 -9.63 -7.14
C LEU A 238 0.21 -9.66 -7.78
N GLN A 239 -0.86 -9.55 -6.98
CA GLN A 239 -2.23 -9.53 -7.50
C GLN A 239 -2.55 -8.25 -8.27
N ALA A 240 -2.06 -7.09 -7.82
CA ALA A 240 -2.20 -5.84 -8.55
C ALA A 240 -1.57 -5.91 -9.95
N LEU A 241 -0.48 -6.66 -10.06
CA LEU A 241 0.24 -6.89 -11.32
C LEU A 241 -0.25 -8.10 -12.13
N ASN A 242 -1.28 -8.81 -11.65
CA ASN A 242 -1.78 -10.03 -12.30
C ASN A 242 -2.37 -9.69 -13.69
N PRO A 243 -1.85 -10.24 -14.80
CA PRO A 243 -2.33 -9.93 -16.15
C PRO A 243 -3.76 -10.41 -16.43
N SER A 244 -4.27 -11.34 -15.61
CA SER A 244 -5.65 -11.82 -15.71
C SER A 244 -6.64 -10.99 -14.89
N ALA A 245 -6.17 -10.01 -14.12
CA ALA A 245 -7.03 -9.14 -13.34
C ALA A 245 -7.84 -8.20 -14.25
N ALA A 246 -9.02 -7.80 -13.80
CA ALA A 246 -9.93 -6.99 -14.61
C ALA A 246 -9.33 -5.64 -15.02
N TRP A 247 -8.52 -5.02 -14.16
CA TRP A 247 -7.83 -3.75 -14.42
C TRP A 247 -6.59 -3.90 -15.31
N ASN A 248 -6.10 -5.11 -15.52
CA ASN A 248 -5.00 -5.42 -16.46
C ASN A 248 -5.51 -6.07 -17.75
N ALA A 249 -6.83 -6.08 -17.95
CA ALA A 249 -7.48 -6.63 -19.13
C ALA A 249 -8.05 -5.51 -20.02
N GLY A 250 -8.27 -5.82 -21.30
CA GLY A 250 -8.92 -4.92 -22.24
C GLY A 250 -7.97 -3.94 -22.94
N PRO A 251 -8.51 -2.87 -23.56
CA PRO A 251 -7.75 -1.96 -24.41
C PRO A 251 -6.91 -0.93 -23.66
N ALA A 252 -7.22 -0.70 -22.38
CA ALA A 252 -6.49 0.22 -21.50
C ALA A 252 -6.18 -0.51 -20.18
N PRO A 253 -5.22 -1.46 -20.20
CA PRO A 253 -4.76 -2.12 -18.97
C PRO A 253 -3.93 -1.14 -18.13
N PHE A 254 -3.97 -1.29 -16.80
CA PHE A 254 -3.02 -0.63 -15.91
C PHE A 254 -1.58 -1.06 -16.28
N LEU A 255 -1.30 -2.36 -16.22
CA LEU A 255 0.01 -2.92 -16.59
C LEU A 255 0.15 -2.99 -18.12
N ARG A 256 0.80 -1.98 -18.71
CA ARG A 256 0.95 -1.81 -20.15
C ARG A 256 2.14 -2.58 -20.70
N SER A 257 2.01 -3.09 -21.93
CA SER A 257 3.13 -3.70 -22.65
C SER A 257 4.16 -2.62 -23.02
N GLY A 258 5.43 -2.83 -22.68
CA GLY A 258 6.52 -1.90 -22.99
C GLY A 258 6.62 -0.66 -22.08
N ALA A 259 5.77 -0.55 -21.05
CA ALA A 259 5.93 0.42 -19.98
C ALA A 259 6.89 -0.10 -18.91
N ASP A 260 7.74 0.77 -18.37
CA ASP A 260 8.49 0.45 -17.16
C ASP A 260 7.55 0.41 -15.95
N LEU A 261 7.96 -0.22 -14.86
CA LEU A 261 7.13 -0.41 -13.68
C LEU A 261 7.85 0.07 -12.42
N ALA A 262 7.24 1.03 -11.73
CA ALA A 262 7.60 1.39 -10.37
C ALA A 262 6.60 0.83 -9.36
N ILE A 263 7.12 0.17 -8.33
CA ILE A 263 6.34 -0.37 -7.22
C ILE A 263 6.66 0.46 -5.98
N VAL A 264 5.64 0.98 -5.32
CA VAL A 264 5.78 1.68 -4.04
C VAL A 264 5.04 0.89 -2.96
N LEU A 265 5.79 0.31 -2.03
CA LEU A 265 5.22 -0.32 -0.85
C LEU A 265 5.33 0.62 0.35
N LEU A 266 4.24 0.80 1.10
CA LEU A 266 4.23 1.51 2.37
C LEU A 266 3.63 0.60 3.43
N THR A 267 4.40 0.19 4.44
CA THR A 267 3.93 -0.65 5.56
C THR A 267 4.81 -0.48 6.79
N ASP A 268 4.22 -0.57 7.98
CA ASP A 268 4.93 -0.65 9.24
C ASP A 268 4.89 -2.07 9.84
N GLU A 269 4.37 -3.05 9.09
CA GLU A 269 4.27 -4.45 9.47
C GLU A 269 5.19 -5.38 8.64
N GLY A 270 5.38 -6.60 9.14
CA GLY A 270 6.05 -7.67 8.39
C GLY A 270 5.12 -8.33 7.37
N ASP A 271 5.67 -8.75 6.22
CA ASP A 271 4.87 -9.43 5.19
C ASP A 271 4.30 -10.75 5.70
N CYS A 272 2.97 -10.84 5.66
CA CYS A 272 2.14 -11.96 6.02
C CYS A 272 1.43 -12.59 4.82
N SER A 273 2.10 -12.65 3.66
CA SER A 273 1.54 -13.29 2.47
C SER A 273 1.35 -14.81 2.66
N VAL A 274 0.21 -15.20 3.25
CA VAL A 274 -0.11 -16.59 3.64
C VAL A 274 -0.42 -17.45 2.41
N GLN A 275 0.19 -18.63 2.35
CA GLN A 275 -0.13 -19.68 1.38
C GLN A 275 -1.14 -20.68 1.95
N ASP A 276 -0.91 -21.12 3.18
CA ASP A 276 -1.74 -22.10 3.90
C ASP A 276 -2.12 -21.54 5.27
N TYR A 277 -3.40 -21.21 5.43
CA TYR A 277 -3.93 -20.63 6.67
C TYR A 277 -3.84 -21.58 7.88
N SER A 278 -3.51 -22.86 7.71
CA SER A 278 -3.22 -23.72 8.87
C SER A 278 -2.04 -23.21 9.70
N VAL A 279 -1.12 -22.41 9.12
CA VAL A 279 -0.03 -21.75 9.87
C VAL A 279 -0.57 -20.84 10.98
N MET A 280 -1.72 -20.22 10.75
CA MET A 280 -2.40 -19.33 11.70
C MET A 280 -3.05 -20.08 12.85
N GLU A 281 -3.15 -21.41 12.75
CA GLU A 281 -3.71 -22.28 13.80
C GLU A 281 -2.63 -23.13 14.49
N ASP A 282 -1.37 -23.06 14.02
CA ASP A 282 -0.28 -23.88 14.53
C ASP A 282 0.40 -23.20 15.74
N PRO A 283 0.33 -23.80 16.95
CA PRO A 283 0.99 -23.26 18.13
C PRO A 283 2.51 -23.16 18.02
N ALA A 284 3.14 -23.82 17.03
CA ALA A 284 4.58 -23.70 16.79
C ALA A 284 4.99 -22.30 16.30
N PHE A 285 4.07 -21.54 15.70
CA PHE A 285 4.31 -20.18 15.20
C PHE A 285 3.61 -19.10 16.03
N MET A 286 2.73 -19.49 16.96
CA MET A 286 2.05 -18.55 17.84
C MET A 286 2.92 -18.15 19.03
N ASN A 287 2.85 -16.88 19.41
CA ASN A 287 3.40 -16.43 20.69
C ASN A 287 2.42 -16.70 21.83
N VAL A 288 2.96 -16.78 23.04
CA VAL A 288 2.18 -17.01 24.27
C VAL A 288 1.60 -15.69 24.74
N ASN A 289 0.28 -15.64 24.86
CA ASN A 289 -0.42 -14.50 25.43
C ASN A 289 -0.04 -14.34 26.91
N PRO A 290 0.51 -13.18 27.33
CA PRO A 290 0.99 -12.97 28.70
C PRO A 290 -0.12 -13.00 29.76
N ASP A 291 -1.35 -12.66 29.41
CA ASP A 291 -2.50 -12.67 30.33
C ASP A 291 -3.05 -14.09 30.56
N THR A 292 -3.08 -14.91 29.51
CA THR A 292 -3.72 -16.23 29.56
C THR A 292 -2.74 -17.38 29.69
N GLY A 293 -1.46 -17.15 29.35
CA GLY A 293 -0.43 -18.18 29.28
C GLY A 293 -0.64 -19.20 28.15
N ALA A 294 -1.52 -18.93 27.19
CA ALA A 294 -1.84 -19.81 26.07
C ALA A 294 -1.26 -19.27 24.74
N PRO A 295 -0.81 -20.14 23.83
CA PRO A 295 -0.48 -19.75 22.46
C PRO A 295 -1.72 -19.18 21.76
N GLN A 296 -1.56 -18.08 21.04
CA GLN A 296 -2.64 -17.45 20.29
C GLN A 296 -2.10 -16.77 19.03
N ALA A 297 -2.89 -16.79 17.95
CA ALA A 297 -2.55 -16.12 16.70
C ALA A 297 -2.59 -14.59 16.84
N THR A 298 -1.51 -13.97 16.37
CA THR A 298 -1.28 -12.54 16.22
C THR A 298 -0.38 -12.36 14.98
N SER A 299 -0.13 -11.12 14.56
CA SER A 299 0.77 -10.80 13.45
C SER A 299 2.19 -11.39 13.63
N ALA A 300 2.60 -11.67 14.88
CA ALA A 300 3.82 -12.40 15.21
C ALA A 300 3.96 -13.75 14.47
N VAL A 301 2.85 -14.42 14.13
CA VAL A 301 2.88 -15.69 13.37
C VAL A 301 3.61 -15.51 12.03
N CYS A 302 3.43 -14.37 11.37
CA CYS A 302 4.02 -14.09 10.07
C CYS A 302 5.53 -13.92 10.18
N TRP A 303 6.02 -13.27 11.24
CA TRP A 303 7.44 -13.23 11.57
C TRP A 303 7.99 -14.62 11.86
N ASN A 304 7.35 -15.33 12.80
CA ASN A 304 7.81 -16.62 13.31
C ASN A 304 7.85 -17.72 12.23
N ALA A 305 6.92 -17.70 11.27
CA ALA A 305 6.90 -18.63 10.14
C ALA A 305 7.74 -18.13 8.95
N GLY A 306 7.85 -16.83 8.77
CA GLY A 306 8.40 -16.21 7.56
C GLY A 306 9.87 -15.84 7.62
N VAL A 307 10.50 -15.86 8.80
CA VAL A 307 11.86 -15.36 9.00
C VAL A 307 12.68 -16.36 9.81
N SER A 308 13.93 -16.58 9.39
CA SER A 308 14.93 -17.34 10.14
C SER A 308 16.14 -16.46 10.43
N CYS A 309 16.59 -16.44 11.68
CA CYS A 309 17.72 -15.64 12.14
C CYS A 309 18.68 -16.50 12.97
N ASP A 310 19.94 -16.06 13.03
CA ASP A 310 20.90 -16.50 14.05
C ASP A 310 20.74 -15.65 15.32
N GLY A 311 20.58 -16.29 16.48
CA GLY A 311 20.50 -15.61 17.77
C GLY A 311 19.23 -15.95 18.57
N PRO A 312 18.83 -15.08 19.53
CA PRO A 312 19.48 -13.81 19.84
C PRO A 312 20.82 -13.98 20.57
N ASP A 313 21.64 -12.93 20.59
CA ASP A 313 22.81 -12.85 21.47
C ASP A 313 22.43 -12.48 22.91
N GLY A 314 23.42 -12.25 23.78
CA GLY A 314 23.17 -11.91 25.19
C GLY A 314 22.47 -10.55 25.41
N MET A 315 22.31 -9.76 24.36
CA MET A 315 21.63 -8.45 24.35
C MET A 315 20.29 -8.50 23.64
N GLY A 316 19.82 -9.68 23.20
CA GLY A 316 18.56 -9.80 22.47
C GLY A 316 18.68 -9.51 20.98
N VAL A 317 19.90 -9.39 20.42
CA VAL A 317 20.12 -9.02 19.01
C VAL A 317 20.23 -10.26 18.13
N TYR A 318 19.55 -10.24 16.99
CA TYR A 318 19.57 -11.28 15.96
C TYR A 318 20.46 -10.84 14.78
N THR A 319 21.00 -11.82 14.08
CA THR A 319 21.82 -11.63 12.87
C THR A 319 21.40 -12.60 11.77
N ASN A 320 21.83 -12.36 10.53
CA ASN A 320 21.57 -13.24 9.38
C ASN A 320 20.07 -13.59 9.21
N CYS A 321 19.18 -12.62 9.48
CA CYS A 321 17.75 -12.79 9.30
C CYS A 321 17.40 -12.81 7.81
N VAL A 322 16.84 -13.93 7.34
CA VAL A 322 16.48 -14.18 5.94
C VAL A 322 15.06 -14.73 5.83
N SER A 323 14.44 -14.64 4.65
CA SER A 323 13.11 -15.24 4.46
C SER A 323 13.17 -16.76 4.59
N ASN A 324 12.12 -17.31 5.20
CA ASN A 324 11.85 -18.74 5.25
C ASN A 324 10.64 -19.05 4.35
N GLY A 325 10.90 -19.61 3.17
CA GLY A 325 9.88 -19.77 2.12
C GLY A 325 8.98 -21.01 2.22
N THR A 326 8.88 -21.70 3.35
CA THR A 326 8.25 -23.05 3.38
C THR A 326 7.32 -23.35 4.56
N GLN A 327 7.05 -22.40 5.45
CA GLN A 327 6.27 -22.65 6.68
C GLN A 327 4.84 -22.09 6.61
N GLY A 328 4.18 -22.21 5.45
CA GLY A 328 2.79 -21.79 5.26
C GLY A 328 2.61 -20.35 4.77
N LEU A 329 3.69 -19.58 4.63
CA LEU A 329 3.72 -18.34 3.85
C LEU A 329 4.17 -18.64 2.40
N GLN A 330 3.81 -17.77 1.47
CA GLN A 330 4.30 -17.84 0.10
C GLN A 330 5.84 -17.64 0.08
N PRO A 331 6.61 -18.44 -0.67
CA PRO A 331 8.05 -18.21 -0.80
C PRO A 331 8.32 -16.87 -1.48
N THR A 332 9.35 -16.13 -1.04
CA THR A 332 9.81 -14.89 -1.68
C THR A 332 10.17 -15.10 -3.15
N SER A 333 10.69 -16.28 -3.50
CA SER A 333 10.98 -16.66 -4.89
C SER A 333 9.77 -16.54 -5.81
N ARG A 334 8.53 -16.71 -5.32
CA ARG A 334 7.31 -16.50 -6.10
C ARG A 334 7.24 -15.08 -6.68
N TYR A 335 7.62 -14.09 -5.87
CA TYR A 335 7.58 -12.68 -6.23
C TYR A 335 8.78 -12.32 -7.10
N ILE A 336 9.98 -12.77 -6.71
CA ILE A 336 11.22 -12.56 -7.46
C ILE A 336 11.12 -13.16 -8.87
N ASP A 337 10.64 -14.41 -8.99
CA ASP A 337 10.47 -15.10 -10.27
C ASP A 337 9.47 -14.36 -11.17
N TYR A 338 8.44 -13.72 -10.61
CA TYR A 338 7.51 -12.92 -11.40
C TYR A 338 8.12 -11.59 -11.84
N LEU A 339 8.75 -10.84 -10.93
CA LEU A 339 9.34 -9.55 -11.26
C LEU A 339 10.52 -9.72 -12.22
N LEU A 340 11.54 -10.52 -11.87
CA LEU A 340 12.73 -10.70 -12.70
C LEU A 340 12.51 -11.67 -13.87
N GLY A 341 11.81 -12.78 -13.63
CA GLY A 341 11.64 -13.80 -14.66
C GLY A 341 10.63 -13.37 -15.71
N GLU A 342 9.44 -12.94 -15.29
CA GLU A 342 8.35 -12.60 -16.20
C GLU A 342 8.40 -11.13 -16.66
N LEU A 343 8.38 -10.15 -15.75
CA LEU A 343 8.31 -8.75 -16.17
C LEU A 343 9.62 -8.27 -16.81
N VAL A 344 10.76 -8.53 -16.20
CA VAL A 344 12.07 -8.16 -16.76
C VAL A 344 12.45 -9.12 -17.89
N GLY A 345 12.56 -10.41 -17.60
CA GLY A 345 13.11 -11.41 -18.52
C GLY A 345 12.24 -11.67 -19.76
N SER A 346 10.92 -11.85 -19.58
CA SER A 346 10.00 -12.17 -20.69
C SER A 346 9.45 -10.91 -21.36
N GLN A 347 9.12 -9.87 -20.60
CA GLN A 347 8.45 -8.67 -21.12
C GLN A 347 9.40 -7.49 -21.38
N GLY A 348 10.64 -7.55 -20.88
CA GLY A 348 11.65 -6.52 -21.13
C GLY A 348 11.36 -5.18 -20.45
N LYS A 349 10.61 -5.19 -19.34
CA LYS A 349 10.33 -4.01 -18.51
C LYS A 349 11.53 -3.70 -17.63
N ASP A 350 11.81 -2.43 -17.39
CA ASP A 350 12.58 -2.03 -16.22
C ASP A 350 11.63 -2.03 -14.99
N VAL A 351 12.01 -2.72 -13.92
CA VAL A 351 11.20 -2.87 -12.71
C VAL A 351 11.94 -2.29 -11.52
N MET A 352 11.35 -1.28 -10.89
CA MET A 352 11.89 -0.56 -9.74
C MET A 352 10.97 -0.71 -8.54
N MET A 353 11.55 -0.69 -7.34
CA MET A 353 10.79 -0.83 -6.10
C MET A 353 11.29 0.15 -5.04
N LEU A 354 10.42 1.09 -4.67
CA LEU A 354 10.55 1.90 -3.47
C LEU A 354 9.78 1.21 -2.33
N THR A 355 10.45 0.90 -1.23
CA THR A 355 9.81 0.37 -0.03
C THR A 355 9.99 1.36 1.12
N ILE A 356 8.89 1.80 1.71
CA ILE A 356 8.84 2.66 2.89
C ILE A 356 8.40 1.76 4.05
N VAL A 357 9.37 1.27 4.82
CA VAL A 357 9.22 0.10 5.71
C VAL A 357 9.92 0.32 7.05
N GLY A 358 9.82 -0.63 7.98
CA GLY A 358 10.43 -0.56 9.31
C GLY A 358 11.95 -0.68 9.33
N VAL A 359 12.65 0.30 8.75
CA VAL A 359 14.10 0.49 8.83
C VAL A 359 14.42 1.80 9.55
N PRO A 360 15.57 1.94 10.22
CA PRO A 360 15.96 3.19 10.86
C PRO A 360 15.87 4.40 9.93
N GLY A 361 15.59 5.58 10.48
CA GLY A 361 15.46 6.81 9.69
C GLY A 361 16.67 7.10 8.81
N VAL A 362 16.45 7.56 7.59
CA VAL A 362 17.53 7.83 6.64
C VAL A 362 18.09 9.23 6.87
N VAL A 363 19.41 9.31 7.08
CA VAL A 363 20.09 10.56 7.43
C VAL A 363 20.79 11.16 6.22
N GLN A 364 21.27 10.32 5.29
CA GLN A 364 21.96 10.75 4.08
C GLN A 364 21.64 9.83 2.92
N HIS A 365 21.51 10.42 1.75
CA HIS A 365 21.34 9.76 0.46
C HIS A 365 22.57 9.99 -0.41
N SER A 366 22.78 9.11 -1.40
CA SER A 366 23.75 9.35 -2.47
C SER A 366 23.46 10.71 -3.15
N LEU A 367 24.51 11.40 -3.59
CA LEU A 367 24.36 12.67 -4.31
C LEU A 367 24.04 12.47 -5.79
N GLU A 368 24.21 11.26 -6.31
CA GLU A 368 23.96 10.90 -7.70
C GLU A 368 22.79 9.91 -7.77
N PRO A 369 22.00 9.94 -8.87
CA PRO A 369 20.95 8.96 -9.11
C PRO A 369 21.47 7.52 -8.95
N PRO A 370 20.68 6.62 -8.32
CA PRO A 370 19.29 6.81 -7.93
C PRO A 370 19.05 7.38 -6.53
N PHE A 371 20.04 8.06 -5.92
CA PHE A 371 19.90 8.71 -4.60
C PHE A 371 19.56 7.73 -3.47
N GLU A 372 20.09 6.51 -3.50
CA GLU A 372 19.87 5.51 -2.46
C GLU A 372 20.36 5.97 -1.07
N PRO A 373 19.76 5.49 0.03
CA PRO A 373 20.25 5.69 1.38
C PRO A 373 21.71 5.25 1.55
N THR A 374 22.54 6.11 2.16
CA THR A 374 23.97 5.83 2.45
C THR A 374 24.32 5.86 3.94
N VAL A 375 23.47 6.48 4.77
CA VAL A 375 23.57 6.51 6.24
C VAL A 375 22.18 6.41 6.83
N GLY A 376 21.99 5.57 7.85
CA GLY A 376 20.66 5.18 8.33
C GLY A 376 20.07 4.04 7.48
N GLY A 377 18.74 3.96 7.44
CA GLY A 377 18.04 3.00 6.60
C GLY A 377 18.42 1.55 6.90
N VAL A 378 18.35 0.71 5.87
CA VAL A 378 18.61 -0.75 5.99
C VAL A 378 20.02 -1.08 6.49
N ALA A 379 21.02 -0.22 6.25
CA ALA A 379 22.39 -0.44 6.66
C ALA A 379 22.57 -0.37 8.19
N ASP A 380 21.76 0.44 8.87
CA ASP A 380 21.77 0.60 10.32
C ASP A 380 20.70 -0.25 11.03
N LEU A 381 19.93 -1.06 10.29
CA LEU A 381 18.88 -1.90 10.85
C LEU A 381 19.44 -2.94 11.83
N VAL A 382 18.90 -2.93 13.05
CA VAL A 382 19.20 -3.93 14.08
C VAL A 382 17.92 -4.67 14.45
N ILE A 383 17.91 -5.98 14.19
CA ILE A 383 16.79 -6.86 14.55
C ILE A 383 17.03 -7.38 15.96
N HIS A 384 16.09 -7.12 16.87
CA HIS A 384 16.26 -7.44 18.29
C HIS A 384 14.93 -7.72 18.99
N ASP A 385 14.98 -8.34 20.17
CA ASP A 385 13.82 -8.50 21.04
C ASP A 385 13.29 -7.14 21.53
N TRP A 386 11.99 -7.04 21.79
CA TRP A 386 11.40 -5.84 22.40
C TRP A 386 12.06 -5.47 23.72
N VAL A 387 12.40 -4.19 23.89
CA VAL A 387 12.98 -3.65 25.13
C VAL A 387 11.89 -3.04 26.02
N ASP A 388 11.75 -3.59 27.23
CA ASP A 388 10.72 -3.14 28.18
C ASP A 388 10.98 -1.73 28.72
N GLY A 389 9.90 -1.00 28.97
CA GLY A 389 9.93 0.37 29.48
C GLY A 389 9.54 1.42 28.44
N PRO A 390 9.20 2.64 28.89
CA PRO A 390 8.76 3.69 28.00
C PRO A 390 9.93 4.29 27.23
N ILE A 391 9.67 4.67 25.99
CA ILE A 391 10.58 5.50 25.18
C ILE A 391 10.98 6.76 25.97
N PRO A 392 12.27 7.18 25.98
CA PRO A 392 13.39 6.62 25.22
C PRO A 392 14.20 5.55 25.99
N GLY A 393 13.75 5.11 27.17
CA GLY A 393 14.46 4.12 27.99
C GLY A 393 14.19 2.66 27.61
N GLY A 394 13.08 2.41 26.93
CA GLY A 394 12.71 1.17 26.25
C GLY A 394 11.96 1.50 24.96
N GLU A 395 11.11 0.58 24.49
CA GLU A 395 10.44 0.68 23.20
C GLU A 395 8.93 0.76 23.27
N ILE A 396 8.36 0.77 24.48
CA ILE A 396 6.92 0.93 24.66
C ILE A 396 6.58 2.41 24.53
N THR A 397 5.54 2.74 23.75
CA THR A 397 5.13 4.15 23.64
C THR A 397 4.65 4.68 25.00
N PRO A 398 4.78 5.99 25.27
CA PRO A 398 4.37 6.56 26.56
C PRO A 398 2.90 6.28 26.90
N ASP A 399 2.02 6.30 25.91
CA ASP A 399 0.58 6.03 26.08
C ASP A 399 0.33 4.55 26.40
N GLU A 400 0.96 3.64 25.66
CA GLU A 400 0.89 2.19 25.93
C GLU A 400 1.46 1.83 27.29
N TRP A 401 2.59 2.42 27.67
CA TRP A 401 3.20 2.22 28.98
C TRP A 401 2.28 2.70 30.10
N ALA A 402 1.61 3.84 29.91
CA ALA A 402 0.61 4.33 30.85
C ALA A 402 -0.61 3.39 30.98
N MET A 403 -0.90 2.61 29.94
CA MET A 403 -1.92 1.55 29.92
C MET A 403 -1.42 0.20 30.44
N GLY A 404 -0.13 0.10 30.82
CA GLY A 404 0.46 -1.11 31.38
C GLY A 404 0.94 -2.12 30.34
N VAL A 405 1.05 -1.73 29.07
CA VAL A 405 1.65 -2.55 28.02
C VAL A 405 3.14 -2.73 28.31
N THR A 406 3.64 -3.94 28.09
CA THR A 406 5.02 -4.36 28.32
C THR A 406 5.67 -4.88 27.05
N ALA A 407 6.99 -5.11 27.08
CA ALA A 407 7.69 -5.81 25.99
C ALA A 407 7.14 -7.22 25.72
N ALA A 408 6.60 -7.89 26.73
CA ALA A 408 5.98 -9.21 26.56
C ALA A 408 4.67 -9.11 25.75
N ASP A 409 3.87 -8.07 25.98
CA ASP A 409 2.65 -7.80 25.19
C ASP A 409 2.98 -7.50 23.73
N LYS A 410 4.02 -6.69 23.51
CA LYS A 410 4.50 -6.36 22.16
C LYS A 410 5.11 -7.56 21.44
N THR A 411 5.92 -8.36 22.14
CA THR A 411 6.42 -9.64 21.62
C THR A 411 5.26 -10.56 21.26
N PHE A 412 4.24 -10.66 22.11
CA PHE A 412 3.04 -11.44 21.82
C PHE A 412 2.33 -10.96 20.55
N ALA A 413 2.13 -9.66 20.38
CA ALA A 413 1.41 -9.10 19.23
C ALA A 413 2.22 -9.15 17.92
N LEU A 414 3.50 -8.79 17.96
CA LEU A 414 4.31 -8.45 16.77
C LEU A 414 5.53 -9.36 16.57
N GLY A 415 5.87 -10.19 17.55
CA GLY A 415 6.96 -11.16 17.45
C GLY A 415 8.31 -10.58 17.80
N ILE A 416 8.76 -9.61 17.00
CA ILE A 416 10.11 -9.03 17.09
C ILE A 416 10.04 -7.53 17.39
N GLY A 417 11.09 -7.00 18.02
CA GLY A 417 11.26 -5.57 18.27
C GLY A 417 11.22 -4.73 16.99
N PRO A 418 10.89 -3.45 17.09
CA PRO A 418 10.74 -2.58 15.95
C PRO A 418 12.09 -2.36 15.26
N GLY A 419 12.10 -2.37 13.93
CA GLY A 419 13.25 -1.97 13.13
C GLY A 419 13.45 -0.45 13.12
N CYS A 420 12.40 0.31 13.42
CA CYS A 420 12.49 1.75 13.64
C CYS A 420 11.46 2.27 14.63
N THR A 421 11.79 3.38 15.29
CA THR A 421 10.85 4.18 16.07
C THR A 421 11.04 5.65 15.73
N GLY A 422 10.01 6.26 15.13
CA GLY A 422 9.97 7.67 14.75
C GLY A 422 9.49 8.52 15.93
N LEU A 423 10.36 9.41 16.41
CA LEU A 423 10.06 10.34 17.51
C LEU A 423 9.81 11.74 16.97
N SER A 424 8.65 11.92 16.34
CA SER A 424 8.23 13.25 15.89
C SER A 424 8.12 14.19 17.09
N MET A 425 8.69 15.39 17.01
CA MET A 425 8.65 16.38 18.09
C MET A 425 7.22 16.89 18.30
N GLY A 426 6.47 16.24 19.19
CA GLY A 426 5.06 16.54 19.47
C GLY A 426 4.07 15.95 18.46
N GLY A 427 4.55 15.11 17.54
CA GLY A 427 3.71 14.29 16.67
C GLY A 427 3.53 12.87 17.23
N PRO A 428 2.64 12.07 16.61
CA PRO A 428 2.45 10.67 16.96
C PRO A 428 3.71 9.85 16.70
N ILE A 429 3.95 8.86 17.56
CA ILE A 429 5.06 7.93 17.42
C ILE A 429 4.71 6.89 16.35
N THR A 430 5.62 6.65 15.42
CA THR A 430 5.52 5.57 14.44
C THR A 430 6.53 4.49 14.81
N GLN A 431 6.14 3.22 14.75
CA GLN A 431 7.06 2.09 14.90
C GLN A 431 6.85 1.14 13.73
N GLY A 432 7.94 0.68 13.10
CA GLY A 432 7.86 -0.26 11.98
C GLY A 432 8.61 -1.54 12.29
N GLN A 433 8.03 -2.68 11.90
CA GLN A 433 8.67 -3.99 12.01
C GLN A 433 9.80 -4.14 10.98
N PRO A 434 10.90 -4.84 11.34
CA PRO A 434 11.96 -5.14 10.38
C PRO A 434 11.41 -5.97 9.20
N PRO A 435 11.77 -5.65 7.95
CA PRO A 435 11.08 -6.21 6.77
C PRO A 435 11.95 -7.20 5.95
N PRO A 436 12.55 -8.28 6.51
CA PRO A 436 13.54 -9.09 5.79
C PRO A 436 12.97 -9.76 4.52
N ARG A 437 11.68 -10.12 4.51
CA ARG A 437 11.03 -10.71 3.33
C ARG A 437 10.83 -9.71 2.20
N ILE A 438 10.39 -8.49 2.52
CA ILE A 438 10.24 -7.39 1.55
C ILE A 438 11.62 -6.96 1.04
N ARG A 439 12.59 -6.84 1.94
CA ARG A 439 14.00 -6.56 1.62
C ARG A 439 14.54 -7.55 0.57
N GLU A 440 14.36 -8.84 0.81
CA GLU A 440 14.85 -9.88 -0.10
C GLU A 440 14.26 -9.77 -1.51
N VAL A 441 12.96 -9.45 -1.63
CA VAL A 441 12.32 -9.24 -2.93
C VAL A 441 12.80 -7.95 -3.60
N CYS A 442 12.94 -6.87 -2.84
CA CYS A 442 13.40 -5.58 -3.34
C CYS A 442 14.85 -5.68 -3.83
N GLU A 443 15.80 -6.09 -2.98
CA GLU A 443 17.23 -6.19 -3.31
C GLU A 443 17.51 -7.15 -4.49
N ALA A 444 16.64 -8.13 -4.74
CA ALA A 444 16.75 -8.99 -5.92
C ALA A 444 16.63 -8.21 -7.24
N LEU A 445 15.90 -7.09 -7.28
CA LEU A 445 15.75 -6.27 -8.49
C LEU A 445 17.07 -5.66 -8.96
N ASP A 446 18.06 -5.50 -8.08
CA ASP A 446 19.39 -5.00 -8.44
C ASP A 446 20.17 -5.98 -9.35
N GLU A 447 19.69 -7.22 -9.51
CA GLU A 447 20.21 -8.18 -10.50
C GLU A 447 20.03 -7.70 -11.95
N GLN A 448 19.12 -6.75 -12.20
CA GLN A 448 18.97 -6.04 -13.48
C GLN A 448 20.22 -5.21 -13.84
N GLY A 449 21.02 -4.85 -12.83
CA GLY A 449 22.26 -4.11 -12.95
C GLY A 449 22.07 -2.63 -12.61
N GLY A 450 22.70 -2.18 -11.52
CA GLY A 450 22.41 -0.87 -10.94
C GLY A 450 21.32 -0.99 -9.88
N VAL A 451 20.98 0.12 -9.23
CA VAL A 451 20.08 0.13 -8.07
C VAL A 451 18.63 0.30 -8.56
N HIS A 452 17.83 -0.73 -8.33
CA HIS A 452 16.40 -0.83 -8.62
C HIS A 452 15.57 -1.03 -7.34
N CYS A 453 16.24 -1.24 -6.21
CA CYS A 453 15.65 -1.25 -4.89
C CYS A 453 16.04 0.00 -4.10
N CYS A 454 15.04 0.70 -3.55
CA CYS A 454 15.27 1.74 -2.57
C CYS A 454 14.46 1.51 -1.30
N MET A 455 15.15 1.37 -0.17
CA MET A 455 14.55 1.08 1.13
C MET A 455 14.62 2.28 2.07
N GLU A 456 13.48 2.91 2.30
CA GLU A 456 13.30 4.10 3.11
C GLU A 456 12.54 3.79 4.40
N SER A 457 12.62 4.70 5.38
CA SER A 457 11.98 4.48 6.68
C SER A 457 10.53 4.95 6.69
N VAL A 458 9.63 4.08 7.15
CA VAL A 458 8.25 4.46 7.53
C VAL A 458 8.22 5.38 8.75
N CYS A 459 9.29 5.39 9.54
CA CYS A 459 9.41 6.19 10.75
C CYS A 459 9.89 7.63 10.48
N ASP A 460 10.30 7.97 9.26
CA ASP A 460 10.71 9.32 8.90
C ASP A 460 9.53 10.30 8.91
N ASP A 461 9.79 11.53 9.37
CA ASP A 461 8.78 12.59 9.45
C ASP A 461 8.48 13.24 8.09
N ASP A 462 9.39 13.07 7.13
CA ASP A 462 9.31 13.61 5.77
C ASP A 462 9.64 12.49 4.76
N LEU A 463 8.71 12.23 3.84
CA LEU A 463 8.88 11.21 2.79
C LEU A 463 9.29 11.82 1.43
N GLY A 464 9.56 13.13 1.37
CA GLY A 464 10.13 13.78 0.19
C GLY A 464 11.46 13.15 -0.29
N PRO A 465 12.39 12.79 0.61
CA PRO A 465 13.59 12.05 0.23
C PRO A 465 13.27 10.67 -0.39
N SER A 466 12.25 9.97 0.13
CA SER A 466 11.83 8.69 -0.46
C SER A 466 11.35 8.85 -1.91
N MET A 467 10.60 9.91 -2.20
CA MET A 467 10.18 10.23 -3.58
C MET A 467 11.38 10.58 -4.47
N THR A 468 12.40 11.23 -3.90
CA THR A 468 13.66 11.57 -4.57
C THR A 468 14.39 10.31 -5.04
N CYS A 469 14.39 9.27 -4.22
CA CYS A 469 14.98 7.98 -4.56
C CYS A 469 14.20 7.28 -5.69
N LEU A 470 12.87 7.25 -5.61
CA LEU A 470 12.02 6.73 -6.69
C LEU A 470 12.26 7.44 -8.02
N ARG A 471 12.28 8.78 -8.00
CA ARG A 471 12.63 9.58 -9.17
C ARG A 471 14.00 9.18 -9.72
N GLY A 472 14.99 9.01 -8.85
CA GLY A 472 16.35 8.61 -9.25
C GLY A 472 16.41 7.28 -9.98
N MET A 473 15.62 6.29 -9.55
CA MET A 473 15.54 5.01 -10.26
C MET A 473 14.87 5.17 -11.64
N ILE A 474 13.81 5.97 -11.72
CA ILE A 474 13.14 6.28 -13.00
C ILE A 474 14.11 7.02 -13.94
N GLU A 475 14.91 7.94 -13.41
CA GLU A 475 15.94 8.66 -14.16
C GLU A 475 16.97 7.72 -14.79
N THR A 476 17.35 6.65 -14.10
CA THR A 476 18.32 5.67 -14.63
C THR A 476 17.75 4.76 -15.71
N ALA A 477 16.43 4.65 -15.81
CA ALA A 477 15.73 3.85 -16.83
C ALA A 477 15.53 4.59 -18.16
N ILE A 478 15.59 5.94 -18.13
CA ILE A 478 15.39 6.85 -19.28
C ILE A 478 16.72 7.12 -19.99
#